data_AF-A0A8J7DU22-F1
#
_entry.id   AF-A0A8J7DU22-F1
#
_cell.length_a   1.000
_cell.length_b   1.000
_cell.length_c   1.000
_cell.angle_alpha   90.00
_cell.angle_beta   90.00
_cell.angle_gamma   90.00
#
_symmetry.space_group_name_H-M   'P 1'
#
loop_
_entity.id
_entity.type
_entity.pdbx_description
1 polymer ?
#
loop_
_entity_poly.entity_id
_entity_poly.type
_entity_poly.pdbx_seq_one_letter_code
_entity_poly.pdbx_strand_id
1 'polypeptide(L)'
;MTASELLKRYAAGERYFSKIDLSHENLSQVNLTGINLSRAILCWVLGRKAILQGANFYGANLTQAVLTSADLHGANLCEANLSGADLRDADLSGANLTRANLSNANLRHANLSQTILPDGAIGKRQLDFYR
;
A
#
# COMPACT_ATOMS: atom_id res chain seq x y z
N MET A 1 -10.11 10.53 -11.12
CA MET A 1 -10.93 9.37 -11.52
C MET A 1 -11.68 8.90 -10.28
N THR A 2 -12.89 8.36 -10.39
CA THR A 2 -13.61 7.87 -9.20
C THR A 2 -13.28 6.40 -8.91
N ALA A 3 -13.49 5.95 -7.67
CA ALA A 3 -13.39 4.54 -7.30
C ALA A 3 -14.31 3.67 -8.15
N SER A 4 -15.55 4.09 -8.37
CA SER A 4 -16.52 3.35 -9.19
C SER A 4 -16.02 3.15 -10.62
N GLU A 5 -15.38 4.16 -11.21
CA GLU A 5 -14.82 4.05 -12.56
C GLU A 5 -13.62 3.11 -12.60
N LEU A 6 -12.72 3.21 -11.61
CA LEU A 6 -11.61 2.28 -11.46
C LEU A 6 -12.10 0.84 -11.36
N LEU A 7 -13.09 0.57 -10.51
CA LEU A 7 -13.59 -0.77 -10.26
C LEU A 7 -14.24 -1.39 -11.49
N LYS A 8 -14.98 -0.60 -12.28
CA LYS A 8 -15.54 -1.05 -13.56
C LYS A 8 -14.45 -1.46 -14.54
N ARG A 9 -13.44 -0.60 -14.73
CA ARG A 9 -12.32 -0.85 -15.65
C ARG A 9 -11.48 -2.04 -15.21
N TYR A 10 -11.22 -2.15 -13.90
CA TYR A 10 -10.51 -3.28 -13.33
C TYR A 10 -11.27 -4.60 -13.52
N ALA A 11 -12.59 -4.60 -13.32
CA ALA A 11 -13.45 -5.75 -13.59
C ALA A 11 -13.45 -6.15 -15.08
N ALA A 12 -13.28 -5.18 -15.99
CA ALA A 12 -13.12 -5.42 -17.42
C ALA A 12 -11.72 -5.95 -17.82
N GLY A 13 -10.82 -6.19 -16.86
CA GLY A 13 -9.49 -6.75 -17.09
C GLY A 13 -8.37 -5.72 -17.18
N GLU A 14 -8.67 -4.42 -17.09
CA GLU A 14 -7.64 -3.40 -17.04
C GLU A 14 -6.84 -3.51 -15.73
N ARG A 15 -5.52 -3.35 -15.82
CA ARG A 15 -4.62 -3.40 -14.65
C ARG A 15 -3.73 -2.17 -14.53
N TYR A 16 -3.63 -1.35 -15.58
CA TYR A 16 -2.70 -0.22 -15.66
C TYR A 16 -3.42 1.09 -15.38
N PHE A 17 -3.22 1.59 -14.16
CA PHE A 17 -3.85 2.78 -13.61
C PHE A 17 -2.78 3.76 -13.11
N SER A 18 -1.68 3.91 -13.85
CA SER A 18 -0.57 4.78 -13.44
C SER A 18 -0.93 6.26 -13.54
N LYS A 19 -0.38 7.09 -12.65
CA LYS A 19 -0.50 8.56 -12.66
C LYS A 19 -1.92 9.13 -12.53
N ILE A 20 -2.90 8.28 -12.23
CA ILE A 20 -4.27 8.75 -11.97
C ILE A 20 -4.38 9.45 -10.63
N ASP A 21 -5.44 10.22 -10.45
CA ASP A 21 -5.84 10.76 -9.16
C ASP A 21 -7.05 10.00 -8.62
N LEU A 22 -6.90 9.47 -7.41
CA LEU A 22 -7.88 8.76 -6.58
C LEU A 22 -7.89 9.35 -5.15
N SER A 23 -7.42 10.58 -4.99
CA SER A 23 -7.39 11.22 -3.68
C SER A 23 -8.80 11.26 -3.10
N HIS A 24 -8.92 11.00 -1.79
CA HIS A 24 -10.19 10.95 -1.06
C HIS A 24 -11.18 9.83 -1.46
N GLU A 25 -10.83 8.99 -2.43
CA GLU A 25 -11.72 7.92 -2.87
C GLU A 25 -11.80 6.79 -1.81
N ASN A 26 -12.94 6.08 -1.82
CA ASN A 26 -13.13 4.92 -0.97
C ASN A 26 -12.85 3.62 -1.73
N LEU A 27 -11.74 2.98 -1.38
CA LEU A 27 -11.30 1.67 -1.85
C LEU A 27 -11.28 0.65 -0.70
N SER A 28 -12.08 0.85 0.34
CA SER A 28 -12.11 -0.08 1.47
C SER A 28 -12.74 -1.40 1.03
N GLN A 29 -12.16 -2.52 1.48
CA GLN A 29 -12.63 -3.89 1.21
C GLN A 29 -12.64 -4.31 -0.26
N VAL A 30 -12.05 -3.52 -1.17
CA VAL A 30 -11.93 -3.90 -2.59
C VAL A 30 -10.89 -5.01 -2.76
N ASN A 31 -10.98 -5.74 -3.88
CA ASN A 31 -9.92 -6.61 -4.36
C ASN A 31 -9.30 -6.03 -5.64
N LEU A 32 -8.04 -5.61 -5.52
CA LEU A 32 -7.25 -5.03 -6.60
C LEU A 32 -5.86 -5.71 -6.67
N THR A 33 -5.79 -7.02 -6.42
CA THR A 33 -4.55 -7.81 -6.51
C THR A 33 -3.80 -7.55 -7.81
N GLY A 34 -2.53 -7.16 -7.72
CA GLY A 34 -1.65 -6.90 -8.86
C GLY A 34 -2.00 -5.63 -9.65
N ILE A 35 -2.86 -4.75 -9.15
CA ILE A 35 -3.13 -3.47 -9.81
C ILE A 35 -1.85 -2.63 -9.92
N ASN A 36 -1.69 -1.94 -11.05
CA ASN A 36 -0.62 -0.96 -11.23
C ASN A 36 -1.15 0.45 -10.99
N LEU A 37 -0.83 1.00 -9.82
CA LEU A 37 -1.09 2.36 -9.37
C LEU A 37 0.20 3.18 -9.29
N SER A 38 1.20 2.85 -10.10
CA SER A 38 2.50 3.55 -10.07
C SER A 38 2.31 5.04 -10.35
N ARG A 39 2.96 5.88 -9.54
CA ARG A 39 2.87 7.34 -9.60
C ARG A 39 1.45 7.90 -9.46
N ALA A 40 0.48 7.11 -9.00
CA ALA A 40 -0.87 7.59 -8.73
C ALA A 40 -0.88 8.53 -7.52
N ILE A 41 -1.87 9.42 -7.49
CA ILE A 41 -2.17 10.28 -6.35
C ILE A 41 -3.30 9.61 -5.56
N LEU A 42 -3.00 9.22 -4.33
CA LEU A 42 -3.84 8.45 -3.42
C LEU A 42 -3.90 9.15 -2.05
N CYS A 43 -3.71 10.47 -2.02
CA CYS A 43 -3.77 11.25 -0.80
C CYS A 43 -5.13 11.04 -0.12
N TRP A 44 -5.12 10.76 1.18
CA TRP A 44 -6.37 10.60 1.95
C TRP A 44 -7.29 9.47 1.46
N VAL A 45 -6.80 8.54 0.63
CA VAL A 45 -7.61 7.41 0.16
C VAL A 45 -8.03 6.54 1.35
N LEU A 46 -9.27 6.05 1.33
CA LEU A 46 -9.78 5.12 2.34
C LEU A 46 -9.67 3.70 1.79
N GLY A 47 -8.60 2.98 2.13
CA GLY A 47 -8.31 1.62 1.68
C GLY A 47 -8.35 0.58 2.81
N ARG A 48 -9.22 0.75 3.82
CA ARG A 48 -9.30 -0.18 4.96
C ARG A 48 -9.62 -1.58 4.47
N LYS A 49 -8.86 -2.59 4.90
CA LYS A 49 -9.05 -4.00 4.49
C LYS A 49 -9.03 -4.23 2.97
N ALA A 50 -8.44 -3.32 2.20
CA ALA A 50 -8.28 -3.53 0.76
C ALA A 50 -7.31 -4.69 0.50
N ILE A 51 -7.59 -5.52 -0.49
CA ILE A 51 -6.69 -6.57 -0.97
C ILE A 51 -5.87 -5.98 -2.12
N LEU A 52 -4.61 -5.70 -1.85
CA LEU A 52 -3.64 -5.02 -2.71
C LEU A 52 -2.36 -5.85 -2.87
N GLN A 53 -2.47 -7.17 -2.73
CA GLN A 53 -1.38 -8.12 -2.88
C GLN A 53 -0.66 -7.90 -4.22
N GLY A 54 0.66 -7.78 -4.20
CA GLY A 54 1.47 -7.57 -5.40
C GLY A 54 1.17 -6.28 -6.17
N ALA A 55 0.40 -5.34 -5.61
CA ALA A 55 0.10 -4.08 -6.28
C ALA A 55 1.38 -3.24 -6.48
N ASN A 56 1.43 -2.50 -7.58
CA ASN A 56 2.54 -1.60 -7.88
C ASN A 56 2.16 -0.16 -7.53
N PHE A 57 2.75 0.35 -6.46
CA PHE A 57 2.65 1.74 -5.98
C PHE A 57 3.97 2.50 -6.17
N TYR A 58 4.84 2.07 -7.08
CA TYR A 58 6.12 2.74 -7.32
C TYR A 58 5.95 4.25 -7.52
N GLY A 59 6.59 5.05 -6.67
CA GLY A 59 6.52 6.51 -6.70
C GLY A 59 5.12 7.10 -6.46
N ALA A 60 4.16 6.34 -5.94
CA ALA A 60 2.81 6.82 -5.65
C ALA A 60 2.79 7.75 -4.43
N ASN A 61 1.83 8.67 -4.41
CA ASN A 61 1.59 9.54 -3.26
C ASN A 61 0.42 9.01 -2.42
N LEU A 62 0.73 8.36 -1.30
CA LEU A 62 -0.18 7.78 -0.30
C LEU A 62 -0.19 8.60 0.99
N THR A 63 0.14 9.90 0.92
CA THR A 63 0.17 10.78 2.10
C THR A 63 -1.19 10.73 2.80
N GLN A 64 -1.18 10.46 4.11
CA GLN A 64 -2.38 10.38 4.96
C GLN A 64 -3.42 9.33 4.50
N ALA A 65 -3.01 8.36 3.69
CA ALA A 65 -3.88 7.25 3.30
C ALA A 65 -4.27 6.41 4.52
N VAL A 66 -5.50 5.91 4.54
CA VAL A 66 -6.01 5.03 5.60
C VAL A 66 -6.04 3.60 5.06
N LEU A 67 -5.02 2.81 5.41
CA LEU A 67 -4.77 1.45 4.93
C LEU A 67 -4.81 0.42 6.09
N THR A 68 -5.58 0.71 7.14
CA THR A 68 -5.68 -0.19 8.30
C THR A 68 -6.16 -1.57 7.89
N SER A 69 -5.46 -2.60 8.32
CA SER A 69 -5.72 -4.01 7.98
C SER A 69 -5.73 -4.31 6.48
N ALA A 70 -5.16 -3.44 5.64
CA ALA A 70 -5.01 -3.73 4.22
C ALA A 70 -3.98 -4.84 4.00
N ASP A 71 -4.21 -5.66 2.98
CA ASP A 71 -3.26 -6.68 2.54
C ASP A 71 -2.41 -6.12 1.41
N LEU A 72 -1.18 -5.75 1.74
CA LEU A 72 -0.14 -5.23 0.85
C LEU A 72 0.99 -6.26 0.67
N HIS A 73 0.71 -7.55 0.88
CA HIS A 73 1.70 -8.61 0.74
C HIS A 73 2.38 -8.54 -0.63
N GLY A 74 3.71 -8.47 -0.65
CA GLY A 74 4.50 -8.38 -1.88
C GLY A 74 4.32 -7.10 -2.70
N ALA A 75 3.65 -6.07 -2.18
CA ALA A 75 3.44 -4.82 -2.91
C ALA A 75 4.76 -4.08 -3.18
N ASN A 76 4.85 -3.42 -4.33
CA ASN A 76 5.96 -2.53 -4.65
C ASN A 76 5.63 -1.10 -4.24
N LEU A 77 6.17 -0.64 -3.12
CA LEU A 77 6.03 0.72 -2.57
C LEU A 77 7.35 1.52 -2.68
N CYS A 78 8.26 1.10 -3.55
CA CYS A 78 9.54 1.77 -3.75
C CYS A 78 9.32 3.23 -4.17
N GLU A 79 10.03 4.15 -3.53
CA GLU A 79 9.91 5.61 -3.72
C GLU A 79 8.51 6.19 -3.43
N ALA A 80 7.59 5.43 -2.83
CA ALA A 80 6.26 5.93 -2.48
C ALA A 80 6.33 6.91 -1.29
N ASN A 81 5.46 7.91 -1.29
CA ASN A 81 5.28 8.80 -0.13
C ASN A 81 4.09 8.32 0.71
N LEU A 82 4.37 7.73 1.87
CA LEU A 82 3.39 7.22 2.85
C LEU A 82 3.34 8.09 4.10
N SER A 83 3.80 9.36 4.02
CA SER A 83 3.89 10.20 5.21
C SER A 83 2.50 10.40 5.86
N GLY A 84 2.43 10.18 7.18
CA GLY A 84 1.20 10.21 7.94
C GLY A 84 0.18 9.11 7.63
N ALA A 85 0.50 8.11 6.79
CA ALA A 85 -0.43 7.03 6.49
C ALA A 85 -0.72 6.15 7.72
N ASP A 86 -1.96 5.68 7.83
CA ASP A 86 -2.39 4.75 8.86
C ASP A 86 -2.38 3.31 8.33
N LEU A 87 -1.32 2.57 8.65
CA LEU A 87 -1.04 1.19 8.24
C LEU A 87 -1.22 0.19 9.40
N ARG A 88 -1.97 0.56 10.45
CA ARG A 88 -2.19 -0.33 11.59
C ARG A 88 -2.75 -1.66 11.15
N ASP A 89 -2.20 -2.75 11.69
CA ASP A 89 -2.60 -4.12 11.40
C ASP A 89 -2.51 -4.53 9.91
N ALA A 90 -1.85 -3.74 9.05
CA ALA A 90 -1.68 -4.05 7.64
C ALA A 90 -0.66 -5.19 7.43
N ASP A 91 -0.86 -6.01 6.41
CA ASP A 91 0.14 -6.99 5.99
C ASP A 91 1.05 -6.38 4.92
N LEU A 92 2.30 -6.09 5.27
CA LEU A 92 3.34 -5.59 4.36
C LEU A 92 4.39 -6.66 4.10
N SER A 93 4.13 -7.93 4.46
CA SER A 93 5.14 -8.97 4.34
C SER A 93 5.61 -9.14 2.89
N GLY A 94 6.93 -9.24 2.71
CA GLY A 94 7.55 -9.29 1.38
C GLY A 94 7.41 -8.02 0.53
N ALA A 95 6.79 -6.94 1.01
CA ALA A 95 6.68 -5.69 0.27
C ALA A 95 8.05 -4.99 0.11
N ASN A 96 8.19 -4.16 -0.90
CA ASN A 96 9.39 -3.35 -1.12
C ASN A 96 9.10 -1.87 -0.80
N LEU A 97 9.66 -1.35 0.28
CA LEU A 97 9.58 0.04 0.73
C LEU A 97 10.89 0.81 0.49
N THR A 98 11.81 0.31 -0.34
CA THR A 98 13.10 0.99 -0.63
C THR A 98 12.85 2.46 -0.97
N ARG A 99 13.52 3.39 -0.28
CA ARG A 99 13.36 4.85 -0.45
C ARG A 99 11.94 5.40 -0.21
N ALA A 100 11.02 4.63 0.35
CA ALA A 100 9.70 5.13 0.70
C ALA A 100 9.78 6.12 1.88
N ASN A 101 8.97 7.16 1.85
CA ASN A 101 8.84 8.09 2.98
C ASN A 101 7.76 7.60 3.94
N LEU A 102 8.17 7.11 5.11
CA LEU A 102 7.28 6.67 6.20
C LEU A 102 7.17 7.67 7.35
N SER A 103 7.58 8.93 7.15
CA SER A 103 7.53 9.95 8.21
C SER A 103 6.14 10.06 8.82
N ASN A 104 6.02 9.90 10.14
CA ASN A 104 4.76 9.91 10.89
C ASN A 104 3.74 8.82 10.50
N ALA A 105 4.13 7.80 9.71
CA ALA A 105 3.24 6.69 9.41
C ALA A 105 3.00 5.82 10.66
N ASN A 106 1.77 5.33 10.83
CA ASN A 106 1.42 4.44 11.93
C ASN A 106 1.47 2.97 11.49
N LEU A 107 2.53 2.26 11.90
CA LEU A 107 2.77 0.85 11.59
C LEU A 107 2.46 -0.10 12.76
N ARG A 108 1.69 0.35 13.76
CA ARG A 108 1.41 -0.49 14.94
C ARG A 108 0.74 -1.80 14.51
N HIS A 109 1.33 -2.92 14.93
CA HIS A 109 0.91 -4.29 14.56
C HIS A 109 0.99 -4.66 13.07
N ALA A 110 1.60 -3.82 12.22
CA ALA A 110 1.81 -4.18 10.83
C ALA A 110 2.78 -5.37 10.72
N ASN A 111 2.48 -6.32 9.84
CA ASN A 111 3.39 -7.42 9.54
C ASN A 111 4.47 -6.95 8.56
N LEU A 112 5.70 -6.78 9.05
CA LEU A 112 6.86 -6.36 8.25
C LEU A 112 7.81 -7.52 7.93
N SER A 113 7.37 -8.76 8.05
CA SER A 113 8.24 -9.91 7.79
C SER A 113 8.69 -9.95 6.34
N GLN A 114 10.00 -10.07 6.10
CA GLN A 114 10.61 -10.07 4.76
C GLN A 114 10.39 -8.78 3.94
N THR A 115 9.85 -7.71 4.53
CA THR A 115 9.70 -6.41 3.88
C THR A 115 11.08 -5.78 3.65
N ILE A 116 11.37 -5.22 2.48
CA ILE A 116 12.57 -4.39 2.30
C ILE A 116 12.25 -2.98 2.81
N LEU A 117 12.87 -2.53 3.88
CA LEU A 117 12.64 -1.24 4.55
C LEU A 117 13.23 -0.07 3.73
N PRO A 118 12.89 1.19 4.07
CA PRO A 118 13.36 2.36 3.31
C PRO A 118 14.87 2.48 3.15
N ASP A 119 15.64 2.03 4.13
CA ASP A 119 17.10 2.00 4.16
C ASP A 119 17.72 0.75 3.51
N GLY A 120 16.88 -0.16 3.00
CA GLY A 120 17.28 -1.42 2.39
C GLY A 120 17.41 -2.59 3.38
N ALA A 121 17.21 -2.38 4.69
CA ALA A 121 17.20 -3.48 5.64
C ALA A 121 16.01 -4.41 5.41
N ILE A 122 16.17 -5.70 5.70
CA ILE A 122 15.06 -6.65 5.61
C ILE A 122 14.35 -6.71 6.96
N GLY A 123 13.04 -6.45 6.94
CA GLY A 123 12.14 -6.58 8.07
C GLY A 123 12.20 -8.00 8.62
N LYS A 124 12.60 -8.10 9.89
CA LYS A 124 12.77 -9.39 10.55
C LYS A 124 11.42 -10.06 10.74
N ARG A 125 11.41 -11.38 10.60
CA ARG A 125 10.26 -12.18 11.02
C ARG A 125 10.10 -12.00 12.53
N GLN A 126 8.87 -11.79 12.98
CA GLN A 126 8.54 -11.65 14.41
C GLN A 126 8.74 -13.00 15.11
N LEU A 127 9.99 -13.39 15.33
CA LEU A 127 10.40 -14.67 15.92
C LEU A 127 11.40 -14.51 17.09
N ASP A 128 11.66 -13.29 17.57
CA ASP A 128 12.67 -13.07 18.62
C ASP A 128 12.09 -12.81 20.03
N PHE A 129 10.95 -13.43 20.42
CA PHE A 129 10.44 -13.36 21.80
C PHE A 129 9.94 -14.70 22.37
N TYR A 130 10.75 -15.75 22.25
CA TYR A 130 10.63 -16.96 23.09
C TYR A 130 11.94 -17.31 23.81
N ARG A 131 12.56 -16.32 24.46
CA ARG A 131 13.54 -16.57 25.52
C ARG A 131 13.20 -15.72 26.74
#